data_AF-A0A1L5KNM4-F1
#
_entry.id   AF-A0A1L5KNM4-F1
#
_cell.length_a   1.000
_cell.length_b   1.000
_cell.length_c   1.000
_cell.angle_alpha   90.00
_cell.angle_beta   90.00
_cell.angle_gamma   90.00
#
_symmetry.space_group_name_H-M   'P 1'
#
loop_
_entity.id
_entity.type
_entity.pdbx_description
1 polymer ?
#
loop_
_entity_poly.entity_id
_entity_poly.type
_entity_poly.pdbx_seq_one_letter_code
_entity_poly.pdbx_strand_id
1 'polypeptide(L)'
;MLTIKRSVAIIAILFSPLSTASNLTSQLHNFFSAQLAGVSDEVRVSIRTAPNLLPPCEQPLLSMSNNSRLWGNVNVLARCGNDKRYLQVNVQATGNYVVAAMPIVRGGKLEAG
;
A
#
# COMPACT_ATOMS: atom_id res chain seq x y z
N MET A 1 -32.55 -32.67 -22.61
CA MET A 1 -31.13 -32.56 -22.16
C MET A 1 -30.39 -31.29 -22.63
N LEU A 2 -30.97 -30.46 -23.52
CA LEU A 2 -30.32 -29.24 -24.04
C LEU A 2 -30.66 -27.96 -23.25
N THR A 3 -31.78 -27.95 -22.53
CA THR A 3 -32.27 -26.80 -21.73
C THR A 3 -31.53 -26.62 -20.41
N ILE A 4 -31.06 -27.69 -19.78
CA ILE A 4 -30.29 -27.62 -18.51
C ILE A 4 -28.91 -26.96 -18.71
N LYS A 5 -28.26 -27.17 -19.86
CA LYS A 5 -26.95 -26.55 -20.17
C LYS A 5 -27.04 -25.04 -20.38
N ARG A 6 -28.20 -24.51 -20.79
CA ARG A 6 -28.42 -23.08 -21.01
C ARG A 6 -28.56 -22.30 -19.71
N SER A 7 -29.14 -22.92 -18.67
CA SER A 7 -29.35 -22.28 -17.37
C SER A 7 -28.05 -22.02 -16.61
N VAL A 8 -27.03 -22.87 -16.78
CA VAL A 8 -25.72 -22.71 -16.12
C VAL A 8 -24.96 -21.49 -16.64
N ALA A 9 -25.11 -21.14 -17.92
CA ALA A 9 -24.45 -19.98 -18.51
C ALA A 9 -24.96 -18.64 -17.93
N ILE A 10 -26.21 -18.57 -17.49
CA ILE A 10 -26.82 -17.34 -16.96
C ILE A 10 -26.32 -17.06 -15.54
N ILE A 11 -26.06 -18.09 -14.74
CA ILE A 11 -25.57 -17.94 -13.35
C ILE A 11 -24.12 -17.44 -13.32
N ALA A 12 -23.30 -17.77 -14.31
CA ALA A 12 -21.90 -17.33 -14.38
C ALA A 12 -21.74 -15.82 -14.58
N ILE A 13 -22.71 -15.14 -15.21
CA ILE A 13 -22.64 -13.69 -15.50
C ILE A 13 -22.83 -12.84 -14.22
N LEU A 14 -23.52 -13.39 -13.22
CA LEU A 14 -23.76 -12.72 -11.92
C LEU A 14 -22.51 -12.67 -11.02
N PHE A 15 -21.45 -13.42 -11.33
CA PHE A 15 -20.17 -13.39 -10.61
C PHE A 15 -19.15 -12.40 -11.21
N SER A 16 -19.64 -11.33 -11.85
CA SER A 16 -18.77 -10.24 -12.28
C SER A 16 -18.24 -9.51 -11.03
N PRO A 17 -16.92 -9.39 -10.82
CA PRO A 17 -16.39 -8.65 -9.68
C PRO A 17 -16.84 -7.20 -9.80
N LEU A 18 -17.56 -6.69 -8.79
CA LEU A 18 -17.84 -5.26 -8.67
C LEU A 18 -16.50 -4.53 -8.66
N SER A 19 -16.20 -3.85 -9.77
CA SER A 19 -15.04 -2.97 -9.84
C SER A 19 -15.33 -1.79 -8.94
N THR A 20 -14.68 -1.74 -7.78
CA THR A 20 -14.77 -0.59 -6.89
C THR A 20 -13.87 0.50 -7.44
N ALA A 21 -14.48 1.65 -7.75
CA ALA A 21 -13.78 2.89 -8.02
C ALA A 21 -13.10 3.36 -6.73
N SER A 22 -11.91 2.84 -6.45
CA SER A 22 -11.16 3.23 -5.25
C SER A 22 -10.27 4.42 -5.56
N ASN A 23 -10.35 5.46 -4.74
CA ASN A 23 -9.47 6.62 -4.86
C ASN A 23 -8.00 6.18 -4.73
N LEU A 24 -7.10 6.74 -5.55
CA LEU A 24 -5.65 6.44 -5.52
C LEU A 24 -5.06 6.53 -4.10
N THR A 25 -5.54 7.49 -3.30
CA THR A 25 -5.12 7.66 -1.90
C THR A 25 -5.46 6.44 -1.05
N SER A 26 -6.67 5.87 -1.22
CA SER A 26 -7.11 4.66 -0.53
C SER A 26 -6.32 3.42 -0.99
N GLN A 27 -6.00 3.33 -2.29
CA GLN A 27 -5.15 2.26 -2.81
C GLN A 27 -3.75 2.30 -2.22
N LEU A 28 -3.14 3.49 -2.16
CA LEU A 28 -1.84 3.70 -1.52
C LEU A 28 -1.90 3.39 -0.02
N HIS A 29 -2.94 3.83 0.67
CA HIS A 29 -3.14 3.51 2.09
C HIS A 29 -3.17 2.00 2.33
N ASN A 30 -3.96 1.26 1.55
CA ASN A 30 -4.06 -0.20 1.69
C ASN A 30 -2.74 -0.90 1.34
N PHE A 31 -2.05 -0.44 0.31
CA PHE A 31 -0.73 -0.94 -0.08
C PHE A 31 0.29 -0.79 1.07
N PHE A 32 0.40 0.41 1.66
CA PHE A 32 1.33 0.64 2.76
C PHE A 32 0.90 -0.05 4.05
N SER A 33 -0.39 -0.13 4.35
CA SER A 33 -0.91 -0.85 5.53
C SER A 33 -0.52 -2.33 5.48
N ALA A 34 -0.65 -2.97 4.30
CA ALA A 34 -0.23 -4.36 4.13
C ALA A 34 1.29 -4.54 4.31
N GLN A 35 2.08 -3.58 3.82
CA GLN A 35 3.54 -3.66 3.90
C GLN A 35 4.12 -3.32 5.28
N LEU A 36 3.37 -2.56 6.09
CA LEU A 36 3.70 -2.18 7.47
C LEU A 36 3.05 -3.07 8.53
N ALA A 37 2.34 -4.13 8.11
CA ALA A 37 1.67 -5.04 9.03
C ALA A 37 2.66 -5.62 10.05
N GLY A 38 2.35 -5.48 11.34
CA GLY A 38 3.21 -5.91 12.44
C GLY A 38 4.29 -4.92 12.86
N VAL A 39 4.45 -3.79 12.16
CA VAL A 39 5.36 -2.69 12.54
C VAL A 39 4.58 -1.45 13.00
N SER A 40 3.46 -1.14 12.35
CA SER A 40 2.67 0.06 12.58
C SER A 40 1.18 -0.24 12.46
N ASP A 41 0.40 0.20 13.45
CA ASP A 41 -1.06 0.02 13.45
C ASP A 41 -1.79 1.25 12.87
N GLU A 42 -1.13 2.42 12.84
CA GLU A 42 -1.64 3.63 12.20
C GLU A 42 -0.74 4.05 11.04
N VAL A 43 -1.30 4.10 9.83
CA VAL A 43 -0.59 4.53 8.62
C VAL A 43 -1.35 5.70 7.98
N ARG A 44 -0.64 6.80 7.73
CA ARG A 44 -1.18 7.95 6.98
C ARG A 44 -0.36 8.16 5.72
N VAL A 45 -1.03 8.31 4.58
CA VAL A 45 -0.38 8.51 3.29
C VAL A 45 -0.83 9.82 2.67
N SER A 46 0.12 10.63 2.24
CA SER A 46 -0.13 11.88 1.50
C SER A 46 0.68 11.90 0.21
N ILE A 47 0.04 12.30 -0.89
CA ILE A 47 0.68 12.36 -2.19
C ILE A 47 1.37 13.72 -2.32
N ARG A 48 2.66 13.70 -2.66
CA ARG A 48 3.46 14.91 -2.91
C ARG A 48 3.63 15.21 -4.40
N THR A 49 3.50 14.20 -5.25
CA THR A 49 3.50 14.38 -6.71
C THR A 49 2.34 15.26 -7.16
N ALA A 50 2.62 16.16 -8.10
CA ALA A 50 1.62 17.05 -8.67
C ALA A 50 0.50 16.28 -9.40
N PRO A 51 -0.76 16.75 -9.37
CA PRO A 51 -1.91 16.03 -9.94
C PRO A 51 -1.79 15.66 -11.43
N ASN A 52 -1.09 16.47 -12.21
CA ASN A 52 -0.86 16.25 -13.64
C ASN A 52 0.09 15.08 -13.96
N LEU A 53 0.82 14.57 -12.95
CA LEU A 53 1.76 13.47 -13.07
C LEU A 53 1.20 12.16 -12.48
N LEU A 54 -0.05 12.17 -12.03
CA LEU A 54 -0.73 10.98 -11.51
C LEU A 54 -0.96 9.94 -12.62
N PRO A 55 -1.04 8.64 -12.26
CA PRO A 55 -1.37 7.58 -13.20
C PRO A 55 -2.72 7.87 -13.89
N PRO A 56 -2.83 7.64 -15.21
CA PRO A 56 -4.07 7.88 -15.95
C PRO A 56 -5.14 6.79 -15.72
N CYS A 57 -4.77 5.66 -15.12
CA CYS A 57 -5.66 4.54 -14.87
C CYS A 57 -6.27 4.57 -13.47
N GLU A 58 -7.44 3.96 -13.35
CA GLU A 58 -8.21 3.88 -12.10
C GLU A 58 -7.57 2.93 -11.08
N GLN A 59 -6.96 1.82 -11.53
CA GLN A 59 -6.31 0.83 -10.67
C GLN A 59 -4.85 0.59 -11.12
N PRO A 60 -3.90 1.45 -10.71
CA PRO A 60 -2.50 1.22 -11.01
C PRO A 60 -1.94 0.01 -10.25
N LEU A 61 -1.09 -0.76 -10.91
CA LEU A 61 -0.24 -1.74 -10.23
C LEU A 61 0.86 -1.00 -9.48
N LEU A 62 0.78 -1.02 -8.14
CA LEU A 62 1.73 -0.37 -7.25
C LEU A 62 2.89 -1.30 -6.91
N SER A 63 4.10 -0.76 -6.91
CA SER A 63 5.31 -1.48 -6.52
C SER A 63 6.36 -0.55 -5.94
N MET A 64 7.22 -1.12 -5.09
CA MET A 64 8.36 -0.44 -4.48
C MET A 64 9.64 -1.18 -4.87
N SER A 65 10.79 -0.50 -4.78
CA SER A 65 12.07 -1.19 -4.88
C SER A 65 12.30 -2.05 -3.63
N ASN A 66 12.86 -3.25 -3.76
CA ASN A 66 13.03 -4.18 -2.63
C ASN A 66 13.85 -3.65 -1.43
N ASN A 67 14.65 -2.58 -1.61
CA ASN A 67 15.47 -1.96 -0.55
C ASN A 67 15.06 -0.51 -0.24
N SER A 68 13.88 -0.05 -0.67
CA SER A 68 13.41 1.29 -0.28
C SER A 68 12.90 1.30 1.15
N ARG A 69 13.11 2.42 1.82
CA ARG A 69 12.45 2.75 3.08
C ARG A 69 10.94 2.58 2.95
N LEU A 70 10.29 1.99 3.96
CA LEU A 70 8.84 1.74 3.96
C LEU A 70 8.00 2.94 4.40
N TRP A 71 8.64 3.94 5.02
CA TRP A 71 7.98 5.14 5.56
C TRP A 71 8.81 6.41 5.33
N GLY A 72 8.21 7.57 5.55
CA GLY A 72 8.74 8.89 5.22
C GLY A 72 8.45 9.29 3.78
N ASN A 73 9.33 10.09 3.17
CA ASN A 73 9.23 10.42 1.74
C ASN A 73 9.76 9.26 0.92
N VAL A 74 8.87 8.58 0.20
CA VAL A 74 9.18 7.37 -0.57
C VAL A 74 8.64 7.48 -1.99
N ASN A 75 9.24 6.72 -2.90
CA ASN A 75 8.84 6.66 -4.31
C ASN A 75 8.12 5.35 -4.58
N VAL A 76 6.88 5.42 -5.05
CA VAL A 76 6.08 4.29 -5.48
C VAL A 76 6.01 4.29 -7.00
N LEU A 77 6.28 3.13 -7.63
CA LEU A 77 6.01 2.95 -9.04
C LEU A 77 4.54 2.57 -9.23
N ALA A 78 3.78 3.42 -9.90
CA ALA A 78 2.44 3.14 -10.38
C ALA A 78 2.50 2.76 -11.87
N ARG A 79 2.06 1.54 -12.19
CA ARG A 79 2.03 1.05 -13.58
C ARG A 79 0.59 0.92 -14.08
N CYS A 80 0.32 1.53 -15.22
CA CYS A 80 -0.95 1.47 -15.94
C CYS A 80 -0.70 0.88 -17.34
N GLY A 81 -0.85 -0.44 -17.51
CA GLY A 81 -0.46 -1.08 -18.77
C GLY A 81 1.02 -0.81 -19.08
N ASN A 82 1.32 -0.13 -20.18
CA ASN A 82 2.70 0.22 -20.57
C ASN A 82 3.20 1.51 -19.92
N ASP A 83 2.31 2.32 -19.32
CA ASP A 83 2.69 3.57 -18.67
C ASP A 83 3.25 3.31 -17.28
N LYS A 84 4.38 3.96 -16.98
CA LYS A 84 5.05 3.91 -15.69
C LYS A 84 5.15 5.32 -15.13
N ARG A 85 4.64 5.54 -13.92
CA ARG A 85 4.70 6.82 -13.21
C ARG A 85 5.31 6.61 -11.84
N TYR A 86 6.26 7.47 -11.47
CA TYR A 86 6.84 7.48 -10.13
C TYR A 86 6.10 8.51 -9.28
N LEU A 87 5.48 8.03 -8.21
CA LEU A 87 4.74 8.83 -7.25
C LEU A 87 5.61 9.05 -6.01
N GLN A 88 5.87 10.31 -5.69
CA GLN A 88 6.41 10.73 -4.42
C GLN A 88 5.27 10.81 -3.43
N VAL A 89 5.38 10.02 -2.37
CA VAL A 89 4.39 9.98 -1.29
C VAL A 89 5.10 10.14 0.04
N ASN A 90 4.42 10.78 0.99
CA ASN A 90 4.85 10.81 2.37
C ASN A 90 3.98 9.85 3.17
N VAL A 91 4.63 8.81 3.70
CA VAL A 91 4.02 7.76 4.50
C VAL A 91 4.42 7.99 5.94
N GLN A 92 3.46 8.23 6.80
CA GLN A 92 3.65 8.38 8.24
C GLN A 92 3.16 7.09 8.89
N ALA A 93 4.00 6.51 9.72
CA ALA A 93 3.74 5.27 10.42
C ALA A 93 3.92 5.53 11.92
N THR A 94 2.91 5.21 12.72
CA THR A 94 2.96 5.29 14.19
C THR A 94 3.04 3.88 14.75
N GLY A 95 4.10 3.60 15.49
CA GLY A 95 4.32 2.30 16.11
C GLY A 95 5.28 2.37 17.29
N ASN A 96 5.40 1.25 17.99
CA ASN A 96 6.31 1.11 19.12
C ASN A 96 7.76 1.00 18.63
N TYR A 97 8.67 1.68 19.33
CA TYR A 97 10.10 1.59 19.08
C TYR A 97 10.86 1.62 20.40
N VAL A 98 12.05 1.01 20.42
CA VAL A 98 12.87 0.91 21.63
C VAL A 98 13.52 2.27 21.91
N VAL A 99 13.31 2.77 23.13
CA VAL A 99 13.96 3.97 23.67
C VAL A 99 14.70 3.62 24.95
N ALA A 100 15.75 4.37 25.27
CA ALA A 100 16.46 4.19 26.52
C ALA A 100 15.58 4.69 27.69
N ALA A 101 15.29 3.81 28.64
CA ALA A 101 14.55 4.16 29.86
C ALA A 101 15.45 4.80 30.94
N MET A 102 16.77 4.65 30.83
CA MET A 102 17.77 5.17 31.78
C MET A 102 19.07 5.56 31.06
N PRO A 103 19.95 6.38 31.68
CA PRO A 103 21.27 6.69 31.13
C PRO A 103 22.13 5.44 30.94
N ILE A 104 22.72 5.27 29.75
CA ILE A 104 23.56 4.11 29.41
C ILE A 104 25.00 4.56 29.25
N VAL A 105 25.90 4.02 30.08
CA VAL A 105 27.34 4.26 29.95
C VAL A 105 27.91 3.48 28.75
N ARG A 106 29.00 3.99 28.15
CA ARG A 106 29.66 3.31 27.03
C ARG A 106 30.10 1.90 27.43
N GLY A 107 29.69 0.90 26.66
CA GLY A 107 29.97 -0.51 26.95
C GLY A 107 29.06 -1.13 28.02
N GLY A 108 28.10 -0.37 28.56
CA GLY A 108 27.08 -0.88 29.47
C GLY A 108 26.09 -1.81 28.77
N LYS A 109 25.56 -2.78 29.51
CA LYS A 109 24.57 -3.74 29.02
C LYS A 109 23.19 -3.10 28.98
N LEU A 110 22.38 -3.45 27.97
CA LEU A 110 20.96 -3.10 27.93
C LEU A 110 20.19 -4.10 28.79
N GLU A 111 19.44 -3.60 29.76
CA GLU A 111 18.58 -4.38 30.63
C GLU A 111 17.13 -3.92 30.45
N ALA A 112 16.17 -4.82 30.70
CA ALA A 112 14.79 -4.42 30.87
C ALA A 112 14.75 -3.58 32.15
N GLY A 113 14.60 -2.26 32.00
CA GLY A 113 14.64 -1.30 33.10
C GLY A 113 13.56 -1.52 34.15
#